data_AF-A0A5C6AHW5-F1
#
_entry.id   AF-A0A5C6AHW5-F1
#
_cell.length_a   1.000
_cell.length_b   1.000
_cell.length_c   1.000
_cell.angle_alpha   90.00
_cell.angle_beta   90.00
_cell.angle_gamma   90.00
#
_symmetry.space_group_name_H-M   'P 1'
#
loop_
_entity.id
_entity.type
_entity.pdbx_description
1 polymer ?
#
loop_
_entity_poly.entity_id
_entity_poly.type
_entity_poly.pdbx_seq_one_letter_code
_entity_poly.pdbx_strand_id
1 'polypeptide(L)'
;MPQPPDRRRRYQAALVVLLTVLTASGCVRRRLTVRSNPPGAVVHVDNQRIGSTPCSVDYVYYGTREIRLSMPGFETLTVNQPLPPPWYELPGIDFVSENLVPARLEDARTVSFNLQRARLEPAEQIIARGEDLRRQVTPVGAAPVVPASAVDPFGGFTPPTGPIDPPPVIRSPPAPLSPQPGSTPAPNGFRY
;
A
#
# COMPACT_ATOMS: atom_id res chain seq x y z
N MET A 1 -67.52 20.72 -21.38
CA MET A 1 -67.02 20.22 -20.09
C MET A 1 -66.09 19.04 -20.35
N PRO A 2 -64.80 19.10 -19.98
CA PRO A 2 -63.89 17.97 -20.16
C PRO A 2 -64.18 16.90 -19.09
N GLN A 3 -64.35 15.64 -19.52
CA GLN A 3 -64.57 14.49 -18.65
C GLN A 3 -63.33 14.26 -17.75
N PRO A 4 -63.50 13.96 -16.44
CA PRO A 4 -62.38 13.65 -15.58
C PRO A 4 -61.69 12.35 -16.05
N PRO A 5 -60.36 12.31 -16.14
CA PRO A 5 -59.66 11.15 -16.69
C PRO A 5 -59.89 9.89 -15.84
N ASP A 6 -60.19 8.78 -16.50
CA ASP A 6 -60.49 7.49 -15.88
C ASP A 6 -59.38 7.02 -14.95
N ARG A 7 -59.75 6.82 -13.68
CA ARG A 7 -58.83 6.37 -12.62
C ARG A 7 -58.14 5.05 -12.97
N ARG A 8 -58.84 4.16 -13.69
CA ARG A 8 -58.31 2.87 -14.20
C ARG A 8 -57.18 3.05 -15.22
N ARG A 9 -57.30 4.03 -16.11
CA ARG A 9 -56.30 4.35 -17.14
C ARG A 9 -55.01 4.93 -16.52
N ARG A 10 -55.15 5.67 -15.41
CA ARG A 10 -54.01 6.14 -14.61
C ARG A 10 -53.23 5.00 -13.95
N TYR A 11 -53.94 4.01 -13.36
CA TYR A 11 -53.28 2.85 -12.77
C TYR A 11 -52.60 1.95 -13.81
N GLN A 12 -53.20 1.77 -14.98
CA GLN A 12 -52.58 1.03 -16.09
C GLN A 12 -51.32 1.72 -16.61
N ALA A 13 -51.35 3.04 -16.80
CA ALA A 13 -50.16 3.81 -17.19
C ALA A 13 -49.05 3.72 -16.14
N ALA A 14 -49.39 3.82 -14.85
CA ALA A 14 -48.43 3.67 -13.76
C ALA A 14 -47.81 2.26 -13.69
N LEU A 15 -48.61 1.21 -13.91
CA LEU A 15 -48.15 -0.18 -13.93
C LEU A 15 -47.19 -0.44 -15.11
N VAL A 16 -47.52 0.08 -16.30
CA VAL A 16 -46.65 -0.03 -17.48
C VAL A 16 -45.33 0.66 -17.20
N VAL A 17 -45.32 1.92 -16.74
CA VAL A 17 -44.09 2.65 -16.40
C VAL A 17 -43.27 1.91 -15.34
N LEU A 18 -43.90 1.37 -14.30
CA LEU A 18 -43.24 0.59 -13.27
C LEU A 18 -42.56 -0.66 -13.85
N LEU A 19 -43.26 -1.40 -14.72
CA LEU A 19 -42.72 -2.59 -15.40
C LEU A 19 -41.57 -2.22 -16.35
N THR A 20 -41.66 -1.12 -17.10
CA THR A 20 -40.55 -0.68 -17.97
C THR A 20 -39.31 -0.33 -17.15
N VAL A 21 -39.47 0.38 -16.03
CA VAL A 21 -38.38 0.74 -15.11
C VAL A 21 -37.76 -0.51 -14.49
N LEU A 22 -38.58 -1.49 -14.08
CA LEU A 22 -38.10 -2.77 -13.52
C LEU A 22 -37.28 -3.60 -14.53
N THR A 23 -37.60 -3.53 -15.82
CA THR A 23 -36.86 -4.24 -16.87
C THR A 23 -35.63 -3.49 -17.40
N ALA A 24 -35.47 -2.21 -17.04
CA ALA A 24 -34.39 -1.34 -17.49
C ALA A 24 -33.23 -1.27 -16.47
N SER A 25 -32.88 -2.39 -15.83
CA SER A 25 -31.76 -2.45 -14.88
C SER A 25 -30.47 -1.97 -15.55
N GLY A 26 -29.97 -0.81 -15.13
CA GLY A 26 -28.66 -0.30 -15.54
C GLY A 26 -27.56 -1.24 -15.08
N CYS A 27 -26.66 -1.61 -15.98
CA CYS A 27 -25.47 -2.38 -15.63
C CYS A 27 -24.30 -1.40 -15.51
N VAL A 28 -23.79 -1.22 -14.29
CA VAL A 28 -22.57 -0.46 -14.04
C VAL A 28 -21.36 -1.38 -14.16
N ARG A 29 -20.42 -1.05 -15.05
CA ARG A 29 -19.16 -1.78 -15.19
C ARG A 29 -18.00 -0.89 -14.80
N ARG A 30 -17.12 -1.39 -13.94
CA ARG A 30 -15.96 -0.66 -13.46
C ARG A 30 -14.70 -1.45 -13.79
N ARG A 31 -13.75 -0.80 -14.44
CA ARG A 31 -12.53 -1.42 -14.97
C ARG A 31 -11.31 -0.60 -14.62
N LEU A 32 -10.34 -1.24 -13.97
CA LEU A 32 -9.03 -0.67 -13.67
C LEU A 32 -7.98 -1.28 -14.60
N THR A 33 -7.27 -0.44 -15.34
CA THR A 33 -6.14 -0.85 -16.20
C THR A 33 -4.84 -0.41 -15.54
N VAL A 34 -3.98 -1.37 -15.23
CA VAL A 34 -2.67 -1.15 -14.62
C VAL A 34 -1.59 -1.25 -15.70
N ARG A 35 -0.78 -0.20 -15.80
CA ARG A 35 0.38 -0.11 -16.70
C ARG A 35 1.65 0.08 -15.88
N SER A 36 2.75 -0.50 -16.35
CA SER A 36 4.08 -0.24 -15.79
C SER A 36 5.08 0.12 -16.88
N ASN A 37 6.11 0.85 -16.47
CA ASN A 37 7.30 1.12 -17.26
C ASN A 37 8.54 0.66 -16.47
N PRO A 38 9.27 -0.37 -16.94
CA PRO A 38 9.03 -1.16 -18.15
C PRO A 38 7.78 -2.08 -18.07
N PRO A 39 7.24 -2.53 -19.23
CA PRO A 39 6.12 -3.46 -19.27
C PRO A 39 6.53 -4.89 -18.87
N GLY A 40 5.55 -5.74 -18.53
CA GLY A 40 5.78 -7.14 -18.15
C GLY A 40 5.90 -7.39 -16.64
N ALA A 41 5.67 -6.38 -15.81
CA ALA A 41 5.67 -6.52 -14.36
C ALA A 41 4.46 -7.34 -13.90
N VAL A 42 4.64 -8.24 -12.92
CA VAL A 42 3.55 -9.01 -12.33
C VAL A 42 2.79 -8.13 -11.35
N VAL A 43 1.49 -7.97 -11.61
CA VAL A 43 0.57 -7.13 -10.84
C VAL A 43 -0.25 -7.99 -9.89
N HIS A 44 -0.29 -7.54 -8.63
CA HIS A 44 -1.23 -8.00 -7.63
C HIS A 44 -2.11 -6.82 -7.22
N VAL A 45 -3.42 -7.06 -7.12
CA VAL A 45 -4.40 -6.09 -6.62
C VAL A 45 -5.07 -6.72 -5.41
N ASP A 46 -5.04 -6.05 -4.26
CA ASP A 46 -5.57 -6.53 -2.98
C ASP A 46 -5.11 -7.97 -2.67
N ASN A 47 -3.80 -8.19 -2.77
CA ASN A 47 -3.13 -9.48 -2.56
C ASN A 47 -3.50 -10.59 -3.56
N GLN A 48 -4.34 -10.33 -4.56
CA GLN A 48 -4.67 -11.26 -5.62
C GLN A 48 -3.81 -11.02 -6.87
N ARG A 49 -3.16 -12.08 -7.38
CA ARG A 49 -2.39 -12.01 -8.62
C ARG A 49 -3.34 -11.87 -9.82
N ILE A 50 -3.18 -10.80 -10.58
CA ILE A 50 -4.00 -10.52 -11.77
C ILE A 50 -3.30 -11.02 -13.05
N GLY A 51 -2.03 -10.65 -13.23
CA GLY A 51 -1.30 -10.95 -14.46
C GLY A 51 -0.07 -10.09 -14.64
N SER A 52 0.39 -9.93 -15.89
CA SER A 52 1.51 -9.06 -16.25
C SER A 52 1.02 -7.77 -16.90
N THR A 53 1.71 -6.65 -16.68
CA THR A 53 1.35 -5.36 -17.29
C THR A 53 1.59 -5.34 -18.80
N PRO A 54 0.72 -4.65 -19.58
CA PRO A 54 -0.53 -4.01 -19.16
C PRO A 54 -1.65 -5.04 -18.90
N CYS A 55 -2.35 -4.90 -17.77
CA CYS A 55 -3.48 -5.77 -17.42
C CYS A 55 -4.70 -4.95 -16.96
N SER A 56 -5.90 -5.46 -17.22
CA SER A 56 -7.15 -4.86 -16.76
C SER A 56 -7.87 -5.80 -15.80
N VAL A 57 -8.42 -5.23 -14.73
CA VAL A 57 -9.21 -5.95 -13.72
C VAL A 57 -10.53 -5.21 -13.51
N ASP A 58 -11.63 -5.94 -13.50
CA ASP A 58 -12.94 -5.38 -13.16
C ASP A 58 -13.08 -5.36 -11.62
N TYR A 59 -13.66 -4.30 -11.05
CA TYR A 59 -13.82 -4.16 -9.59
C TYR A 59 -15.26 -3.77 -9.23
N VAL A 60 -15.69 -4.12 -8.01
CA VAL A 60 -17.07 -3.89 -7.56
C VAL A 60 -17.18 -2.59 -6.76
N TYR A 61 -16.29 -2.38 -5.79
CA TYR A 61 -16.39 -1.29 -4.84
C TYR A 61 -15.31 -0.22 -5.05
N TYR A 62 -15.70 1.04 -4.88
CA TYR A 62 -14.80 2.18 -4.76
C TYR A 62 -14.11 2.20 -3.40
N GLY A 63 -12.98 2.89 -3.34
CA GLY A 63 -12.12 2.95 -2.16
C GLY A 63 -10.65 2.94 -2.54
N THR A 64 -9.79 2.67 -1.58
CA THR A 64 -8.35 2.53 -1.79
C THR A 64 -8.02 1.06 -2.00
N ARG A 65 -7.27 0.74 -3.06
CA ARG A 65 -6.81 -0.62 -3.33
C ARG A 65 -5.29 -0.71 -3.30
N GLU A 66 -4.77 -1.79 -2.75
CA GLU A 66 -3.34 -2.05 -2.73
C GLU A 66 -2.92 -2.63 -4.09
N ILE A 67 -2.08 -1.90 -4.82
CA ILE A 67 -1.50 -2.36 -6.07
C ILE A 67 -0.03 -2.65 -5.82
N ARG A 68 0.36 -3.92 -6.00
CA ARG A 68 1.74 -4.37 -5.88
C ARG A 68 2.26 -4.82 -7.23
N LEU A 69 3.33 -4.19 -7.70
CA LEU A 69 4.03 -4.53 -8.93
C LEU A 69 5.39 -5.15 -8.58
N SER A 70 5.66 -6.31 -9.14
CA SER A 70 6.93 -7.03 -8.96
C SER A 70 7.51 -7.42 -10.31
N MET A 71 8.80 -7.15 -10.50
CA MET A 71 9.51 -7.48 -11.73
C MET A 71 10.97 -7.84 -11.43
N PRO A 72 11.55 -8.88 -12.08
CA PRO A 72 12.95 -9.24 -11.87
C PRO A 72 13.90 -8.08 -12.19
N GLY A 73 14.83 -7.78 -11.28
CA GLY A 73 15.80 -6.69 -11.41
C GLY A 73 15.25 -5.29 -11.07
N PHE A 74 13.98 -5.20 -10.64
CA PHE A 74 13.34 -3.97 -10.20
C PHE A 74 12.87 -4.10 -8.74
N GLU A 75 12.77 -2.97 -8.07
CA GLU A 75 12.21 -2.86 -6.73
C GLU A 75 10.71 -3.17 -6.76
N THR A 76 10.22 -3.91 -5.76
CA THR A 76 8.79 -4.20 -5.63
C THR A 76 8.07 -2.93 -5.18
N LEU A 77 7.19 -2.41 -6.04
CA LEU A 77 6.44 -1.20 -5.77
C LEU A 77 5.07 -1.58 -5.18
N THR A 78 4.78 -1.11 -3.97
CA THR A 78 3.46 -1.27 -3.33
C THR A 78 2.83 0.11 -3.13
N VAL A 79 1.69 0.36 -3.77
CA VAL A 79 1.01 1.65 -3.74
C VAL A 79 -0.46 1.46 -3.37
N ASN A 80 -0.92 2.24 -2.41
CA ASN A 80 -2.33 2.37 -2.06
C ASN A 80 -2.99 3.36 -3.03
N GLN A 81 -3.62 2.85 -4.08
CA GLN A 81 -4.24 3.66 -5.11
C GLN A 81 -5.68 4.02 -4.72
N PRO A 82 -6.00 5.30 -4.47
CA PRO A 82 -7.37 5.73 -4.25
C PRO A 82 -8.17 5.67 -5.55
N LEU A 83 -9.36 5.08 -5.48
CA LEU A 83 -10.38 5.04 -6.52
C LEU A 83 -11.66 5.66 -5.94
N PRO A 84 -11.80 6.99 -5.94
CA PRO A 84 -12.99 7.66 -5.39
C PRO A 84 -14.23 7.35 -6.23
N PRO A 85 -15.42 7.20 -5.61
CA PRO A 85 -16.66 7.04 -6.36
C PRO A 85 -16.96 8.31 -7.14
N PRO A 86 -17.48 8.19 -8.37
CA PRO A 86 -18.03 9.33 -9.09
C PRO A 86 -19.29 9.85 -8.38
N TRP A 87 -19.68 11.10 -8.65
CA TRP A 87 -20.80 11.76 -7.98
C TRP A 87 -22.13 11.00 -8.12
N TYR A 88 -22.31 10.25 -9.21
CA TYR A 88 -23.51 9.48 -9.51
C TYR A 88 -23.59 8.14 -8.75
N GLU A 89 -22.55 7.77 -8.01
CA GLU A 89 -22.47 6.55 -7.18
C GLU A 89 -22.44 6.86 -5.67
N LEU A 90 -22.72 8.11 -5.30
CA LEU A 90 -22.89 8.44 -3.88
C LEU A 90 -24.17 7.79 -3.33
N PRO A 91 -24.15 7.33 -2.06
CA PRO A 91 -25.33 6.74 -1.42
C PRO A 91 -26.57 7.62 -1.60
N GLY A 92 -27.65 7.02 -2.12
CA GLY A 92 -28.91 7.70 -2.42
C GLY A 92 -29.05 8.17 -3.88
N ILE A 93 -28.00 8.74 -4.48
CA ILE A 93 -28.00 9.14 -5.90
C ILE A 93 -27.85 7.91 -6.81
N ASP A 94 -27.13 6.89 -6.32
CA ASP A 94 -26.89 5.61 -6.98
C ASP A 94 -28.18 4.90 -7.45
N PHE A 95 -29.25 4.96 -6.65
CA PHE A 95 -30.54 4.37 -7.03
C PHE A 95 -31.14 5.01 -8.29
N VAL A 96 -30.91 6.31 -8.50
CA VAL A 96 -31.44 7.05 -9.65
C VAL A 96 -30.57 6.79 -10.88
N SER A 97 -29.25 6.78 -10.73
CA SER A 97 -28.33 6.52 -11.84
C SER A 97 -28.43 5.08 -12.35
N GLU A 98 -28.64 4.09 -11.46
CA GLU A 98 -28.80 2.69 -11.87
C GLU A 98 -30.20 2.34 -12.43
N ASN A 99 -31.28 2.95 -11.93
CA ASN A 99 -32.65 2.57 -12.30
C ASN A 99 -33.35 3.52 -13.29
N LEU A 100 -32.96 4.80 -13.35
CA LEU A 100 -33.61 5.78 -14.24
C LEU A 100 -32.78 6.12 -15.48
N VAL A 101 -31.53 5.71 -15.55
CA VAL A 101 -30.67 5.92 -16.72
C VAL A 101 -30.53 4.61 -17.49
N PRO A 102 -31.19 4.45 -18.66
CA PRO A 102 -31.13 3.23 -19.46
C PRO A 102 -29.77 3.04 -20.20
N ALA A 103 -28.73 3.80 -19.83
CA ALA A 103 -27.41 3.75 -20.45
C ALA A 103 -26.48 2.85 -19.63
N ARG A 104 -25.58 2.13 -20.31
CA ARG A 104 -24.49 1.39 -19.65
C ARG A 104 -23.48 2.39 -19.11
N LEU A 105 -23.38 2.49 -17.79
CA LEU A 105 -22.39 3.31 -17.10
C LEU A 105 -21.08 2.51 -17.02
N GLU A 106 -20.05 2.96 -17.74
CA GLU A 106 -18.72 2.36 -17.68
C GLU A 106 -17.73 3.34 -17.05
N ASP A 107 -17.14 2.94 -15.91
CA ASP A 107 -16.03 3.66 -15.27
C ASP A 107 -14.72 2.93 -15.58
N ALA A 108 -13.99 3.41 -16.59
CA ALA A 108 -12.71 2.87 -17.00
C ALA A 108 -11.57 3.78 -16.53
N ARG A 109 -10.72 3.28 -15.63
CA ARG A 109 -9.58 4.01 -15.06
C ARG A 109 -8.27 3.37 -15.48
N THR A 110 -7.28 4.21 -15.78
CA THR A 110 -5.92 3.74 -16.11
C THR A 110 -4.92 4.34 -15.15
N VAL A 111 -4.08 3.50 -14.55
CA VAL A 111 -3.01 3.89 -13.65
C VAL A 111 -1.67 3.40 -14.20
N SER A 112 -0.65 4.26 -14.15
CA SER A 112 0.67 3.99 -14.71
C SER A 112 1.75 4.15 -13.64
N PHE A 113 2.63 3.16 -13.54
CA PHE A 113 3.71 3.14 -12.56
C PHE A 113 5.08 3.04 -13.23
N ASN A 114 6.08 3.75 -12.71
CA ASN A 114 7.47 3.61 -13.15
C ASN A 114 8.21 2.77 -12.11
N LEU A 115 8.80 1.65 -12.56
CA LEU A 115 9.57 0.77 -11.68
C LEU A 115 11.02 1.25 -11.60
N GLN A 116 11.55 1.28 -10.39
CA GLN A 116 12.95 1.59 -10.12
C GLN A 116 13.76 0.30 -10.13
N ARG A 117 15.00 0.35 -10.63
CA ARG A 117 15.88 -0.83 -10.61
C ARG A 117 16.22 -1.18 -9.17
N ALA A 118 16.25 -2.48 -8.87
CA ALA A 118 16.67 -2.96 -7.56
C ALA A 118 18.14 -2.57 -7.34
N ARG A 119 18.40 -1.81 -6.27
CA ARG A 119 19.77 -1.51 -5.85
C ARG A 119 20.35 -2.75 -5.17
N LEU A 120 21.22 -3.45 -5.87
CA LEU A 120 22.05 -4.49 -5.28
C LEU A 120 23.18 -3.80 -4.51
N GLU A 121 23.02 -3.63 -3.20
CA GLU A 121 24.12 -3.21 -2.34
C GLU A 121 25.23 -4.27 -2.44
N PRO A 122 26.49 -3.91 -2.78
CA PRO A 122 27.59 -4.87 -2.86
C PRO A 122 27.75 -5.63 -1.54
N ALA A 123 28.11 -6.91 -1.62
CA ALA A 123 28.26 -7.77 -0.44
C ALA A 123 29.21 -7.15 0.62
N GLU A 124 30.26 -6.45 0.19
CA GLU A 124 31.20 -5.75 1.05
C GLU A 124 30.52 -4.67 1.92
N GLN A 125 29.57 -3.92 1.36
CA GLN A 125 28.84 -2.89 2.11
C GLN A 125 27.88 -3.50 3.13
N ILE A 126 27.29 -4.66 2.80
CA ILE A 126 26.43 -5.40 3.72
C ILE A 126 27.26 -5.98 4.87
N ILE A 127 28.45 -6.52 4.59
CA ILE A 127 29.37 -7.08 5.60
C ILE A 127 29.89 -5.97 6.52
N ALA A 128 30.39 -4.87 5.97
CA ALA A 128 30.91 -3.74 6.76
C ALA A 128 29.84 -3.18 7.71
N ARG A 129 28.61 -2.99 7.20
CA ARG A 129 27.47 -2.55 8.02
C ARG A 129 27.12 -3.54 9.14
N GLY A 130 27.21 -4.84 8.86
CA GLY A 130 27.01 -5.90 9.85
C GLY A 130 28.09 -5.91 10.94
N GLU A 131 29.36 -5.72 10.57
CA GLU A 131 30.47 -5.58 11.53
C GLU A 131 30.31 -4.34 12.41
N ASP A 132 29.92 -3.20 11.84
CA ASP A 132 29.68 -1.97 12.58
C ASP A 132 28.51 -2.12 13.57
N LEU A 133 27.40 -2.75 13.15
CA LEU A 133 26.29 -3.10 14.05
C LEU A 133 26.76 -4.04 15.17
N ARG A 134 27.59 -5.05 14.85
CA ARG A 134 28.14 -5.99 15.83
C ARG A 134 29.06 -5.31 16.84
N ARG A 135 29.86 -4.31 16.43
CA ARG A 135 30.70 -3.52 17.33
C ARG A 135 29.89 -2.57 18.21
N GLN A 136 28.75 -2.09 17.73
CA GLN A 136 27.83 -1.26 18.52
C GLN A 136 27.05 -2.09 19.55
N VAL A 137 26.76 -3.35 19.25
CA VAL A 137 26.22 -4.32 20.22
C VAL A 137 27.37 -4.94 21.02
N THR A 138 27.98 -4.15 21.90
CA THR A 138 28.81 -4.71 22.97
C THR A 138 27.92 -5.57 23.86
N PRO A 139 28.24 -6.84 24.11
CA PRO A 139 27.42 -7.67 24.96
C PRO A 139 27.48 -7.14 26.40
N VAL A 140 26.41 -6.47 26.82
CA VAL A 140 26.08 -6.34 28.24
C VAL A 140 25.83 -7.77 28.73
N GLY A 141 26.87 -8.39 29.29
CA GLY A 141 26.82 -9.75 29.82
C GLY A 141 27.06 -10.87 28.81
N ALA A 142 28.10 -10.77 27.97
CA ALA A 142 28.69 -11.99 27.42
C ALA A 142 29.28 -12.78 28.59
N ALA A 143 28.47 -13.68 29.16
CA ALA A 143 29.00 -14.75 29.98
C ALA A 143 30.11 -15.42 29.15
N PRO A 144 31.32 -15.61 29.70
CA PRO A 144 32.38 -16.26 28.96
C PRO A 144 31.84 -17.60 28.44
N VAL A 145 31.99 -17.85 27.14
CA VAL A 145 31.74 -19.17 26.58
C VAL A 145 32.78 -20.09 27.22
N VAL A 146 32.40 -20.71 28.33
CA VAL A 146 33.24 -21.68 29.01
C VAL A 146 33.33 -22.87 28.04
N PRO A 147 34.53 -23.28 27.59
CA PRO A 147 34.65 -24.47 26.76
C PRO A 147 34.04 -25.66 27.51
N ALA A 148 33.25 -26.48 26.80
CA ALA A 148 32.49 -27.61 27.37
C ALA A 148 33.36 -28.65 28.12
N SER A 149 34.69 -28.53 28.03
CA SER A 149 35.66 -29.34 28.76
C SER A 149 35.74 -29.03 30.27
N ALA A 150 35.10 -27.98 30.77
CA ALA A 150 35.17 -27.58 32.18
C ALA A 150 33.97 -28.02 33.05
N VAL A 151 33.12 -28.92 32.55
CA VAL A 151 32.02 -29.49 33.35
C VAL A 151 32.51 -30.76 34.04
N ASP A 152 32.90 -30.65 35.30
CA ASP A 152 33.11 -31.83 36.15
C ASP A 152 31.79 -32.61 36.29
N PRO A 153 31.78 -33.94 36.12
CA PRO A 153 30.55 -34.75 36.16
C PRO A 153 29.92 -34.87 37.56
N PHE A 154 30.54 -34.28 38.59
CA PHE A 154 30.08 -34.31 39.98
C PHE A 154 29.80 -32.91 40.54
N GLY A 155 28.89 -32.18 39.88
CA GLY A 155 27.98 -31.18 40.46
C GLY A 155 28.46 -30.31 41.63
N GLY A 156 29.43 -29.41 41.40
CA GLY A 156 29.74 -28.31 42.31
C GLY A 156 29.54 -26.95 41.62
N PHE A 157 28.57 -26.15 42.06
CA PHE A 157 28.45 -24.75 41.64
C PHE A 157 29.34 -23.89 42.55
N THR A 158 30.52 -23.49 42.08
CA THR A 158 31.31 -22.45 42.74
C THR A 158 30.87 -21.08 42.22
N PRO A 159 30.24 -20.21 43.04
CA PRO A 159 29.92 -18.87 42.60
C PRO A 159 31.21 -18.07 42.31
N PRO A 160 31.23 -17.25 41.23
CA PRO A 160 32.40 -16.44 40.93
C PRO A 160 32.62 -15.41 42.03
N THR A 161 33.76 -15.52 42.72
CA THR A 161 34.22 -14.55 43.72
C THR A 161 34.90 -13.40 42.98
N GLY A 162 34.11 -12.58 42.29
CA GLY A 162 34.56 -11.34 41.64
C GLY A 162 33.95 -10.10 42.31
N PRO A 163 34.58 -8.91 42.23
CA PRO A 163 34.03 -7.69 42.79
C PRO A 163 32.64 -7.38 42.21
N ILE A 164 31.67 -7.04 43.06
CA ILE A 164 30.35 -6.58 42.64
C ILE A 164 30.51 -5.12 42.20
N ASP A 165 30.63 -4.89 40.89
CA ASP A 165 30.59 -3.54 40.34
C ASP A 165 29.21 -2.90 40.55
N PRO A 166 29.13 -1.58 40.84
CA PRO A 166 27.86 -0.89 41.00
C PRO A 166 27.06 -0.89 39.69
N PRO A 167 25.71 -0.82 39.76
CA PRO A 167 24.87 -0.86 38.57
C PRO A 167 25.22 0.30 37.61
N PRO A 168 25.31 0.05 36.30
CA PRO A 168 25.70 1.07 35.34
C PRO A 168 24.61 2.15 35.23
N VAL A 169 25.02 3.41 35.32
CA VAL A 169 24.19 4.56 34.98
C VAL A 169 23.93 4.51 33.47
N ILE A 170 22.66 4.29 33.09
CA ILE A 170 22.22 4.37 31.70
C ILE A 170 22.43 5.81 31.23
N ARG A 171 23.48 6.04 30.43
CA ARG A 171 23.60 7.29 29.69
C ARG A 171 22.69 7.19 28.47
N SER A 172 21.66 8.02 28.43
CA SER A 172 20.80 8.17 27.26
C SER A 172 21.67 8.42 26.02
N PRO A 173 21.34 7.82 24.86
CA PRO A 173 22.07 8.07 23.62
C PRO A 173 22.04 9.57 23.28
N PRO A 174 23.12 10.11 22.68
CA PRO A 174 23.08 11.48 22.17
C PRO A 174 21.97 11.60 21.13
N ALA A 175 21.18 12.68 21.23
CA ALA A 175 20.11 12.96 20.28
C ALA A 175 20.64 12.95 18.84
N PRO A 176 19.86 12.47 17.87
CA PRO A 176 20.27 12.49 16.47
C PRO A 176 20.60 13.92 16.05
N LEU A 177 21.79 14.09 15.45
CA LEU A 177 22.20 15.36 14.85
C LEU A 177 21.15 15.74 13.80
N SER A 178 20.43 16.83 14.05
CA SER A 178 19.55 17.45 13.06
C SER A 178 20.36 17.74 11.79
N PRO A 179 19.84 17.46 10.59
CA PRO A 179 20.51 17.85 9.36
C PRO A 179 20.68 19.37 9.31
N GLN A 180 21.93 19.83 9.14
CA GLN A 180 22.21 21.25 8.93
C GLN A 180 21.45 21.73 7.69
N PRO A 181 20.73 22.87 7.75
CA PRO A 181 20.19 23.49 6.56
C PRO A 181 21.36 23.88 5.65
N GLY A 182 21.32 23.37 4.42
CA GLY A 182 22.31 23.65 3.40
C GLY A 182 22.52 25.15 3.23
N SER A 183 23.78 25.52 3.07
CA SER A 183 24.20 26.83 2.59
C SER A 183 23.56 27.11 1.23
N THR A 184 22.59 28.01 1.22
CA THR A 184 22.08 28.66 0.02
C THR A 184 23.23 29.40 -0.67
N PRO A 185 23.58 29.11 -1.94
CA PRO A 185 24.44 29.99 -2.71
C PRO A 185 23.65 31.25 -3.07
N ALA A 186 24.26 32.42 -2.86
CA ALA A 186 23.67 33.73 -3.13
C ALA A 186 23.17 33.87 -4.59
N PRO A 187 22.09 34.63 -4.83
CA PRO A 187 21.64 34.93 -6.18
C PRO A 187 22.64 35.87 -6.87
N ASN A 188 23.25 35.40 -7.95
CA ASN A 188 23.99 36.26 -8.87
C ASN A 188 23.00 37.23 -9.54
N GLY A 189 23.17 38.51 -9.24
CA GLY A 189 22.39 39.59 -9.85
C GLY A 189 22.67 39.69 -11.34
N PHE A 190 21.64 39.51 -12.16
CA PHE A 190 21.61 40.01 -13.52
C PHE A 190 21.13 41.48 -13.50
N ARG A 191 22.00 42.38 -13.97
CA ARG A 191 21.65 43.74 -14.37
C ARG A 191 21.37 43.74 -15.89
N TYR A 192 20.26 44.40 -16.24
CA TYR A 192 19.74 44.80 -17.56
C TYR A 192 19.35 43.69 -18.54
#